data_AF-A0A0F9Y6P1-F1
#
_entry.id   AF-A0A0F9Y6P1-F1
#
_cell.length_a   1.000
_cell.length_b   1.000
_cell.length_c   1.000
_cell.angle_alpha   90.00
_cell.angle_beta   90.00
_cell.angle_gamma   90.00
#
_symmetry.space_group_name_H-M   'P 1'
#
loop_
_entity.id
_entity.type
_entity.pdbx_description
1 polymer ?
#
loop_
_entity_poly.entity_id
_entity_poly.type
_entity_poly.pdbx_seq_one_letter_code
_entity_poly.pdbx_strand_id
1 'polypeptide(L)' 'KTEPHSPMSYTIEQVIRWSELSLPELLNELITDSDARTGYFKLSGIKISETET' A
#
# COMPACT_ATOMS: atom_id res chain seq x y z
N LYS A 1 -19.83 -22.88 -4.65
CA LYS A 1 -18.48 -22.83 -4.01
C LYS A 1 -17.55 -22.25 -5.04
N THR A 2 -17.44 -20.92 -5.07
CA THR A 2 -16.58 -20.18 -6.01
C THR A 2 -15.12 -20.48 -5.72
N GLU A 3 -14.32 -20.57 -6.79
CA GLU A 3 -13.00 -21.19 -6.82
C GLU A 3 -12.02 -20.56 -5.81
N PRO A 4 -11.67 -21.26 -4.72
CA PRO A 4 -10.88 -20.69 -3.60
C PRO A 4 -9.42 -20.39 -3.96
N HIS A 5 -9.00 -20.68 -5.20
CA HIS A 5 -7.63 -20.49 -5.69
C HIS A 5 -7.55 -19.67 -6.98
N SER A 6 -8.64 -19.02 -7.39
CA SER A 6 -8.58 -18.10 -8.53
C SER A 6 -7.78 -16.85 -8.12
N PRO A 7 -6.73 -16.45 -8.89
CA PRO A 7 -5.95 -15.23 -8.62
C PRO A 7 -6.84 -13.99 -8.46
N MET A 8 -7.99 -13.98 -9.15
CA MET A 8 -9.00 -12.92 -9.06
C MET A 8 -9.55 -12.72 -7.64
N SER A 9 -9.87 -13.80 -6.92
CA SER A 9 -10.41 -13.68 -5.55
C SER A 9 -9.38 -13.06 -4.60
N TYR A 10 -8.11 -13.44 -4.72
CA TYR A 10 -7.04 -12.87 -3.90
C TYR A 10 -6.80 -11.39 -4.21
N THR A 11 -6.86 -11.00 -5.49
CA THR A 11 -6.68 -9.60 -5.87
C THR A 11 -7.77 -8.69 -5.32
N ILE A 12 -9.02 -9.15 -5.25
CA ILE A 12 -10.13 -8.35 -4.70
C ILE A 12 -9.96 -8.15 -3.20
N GLU A 13 -9.61 -9.20 -2.45
CA GLU A 13 -9.34 -9.07 -1.01
C GLU A 13 -8.18 -8.12 -0.73
N GLN A 14 -7.13 -8.14 -1.56
CA GLN A 14 -6.00 -7.23 -1.43
C GLN A 14 -6.39 -5.78 -1.71
N VAL A 15 -7.21 -5.53 -2.73
CA VAL A 15 -7.71 -4.18 -3.04
C VAL A 15 -8.62 -3.66 -1.92
N ILE A 16 -9.44 -4.51 -1.32
CA ILE A 16 -10.27 -4.14 -0.17
C ILE A 16 -9.38 -3.72 1.01
N ARG A 17 -8.35 -4.50 1.34
CA ARG A 17 -7.38 -4.13 2.40
C ARG A 17 -6.71 -2.79 2.12
N TRP A 18 -6.25 -2.58 0.89
CA TRP A 18 -5.62 -1.31 0.50
C TRP A 18 -6.57 -0.12 0.56
N SER A 19 -7.88 -0.33 0.36
CA SER A 19 -8.88 0.73 0.47
C SER A 19 -9.05 1.25 1.91
N GLU A 20 -8.62 0.49 2.92
CA GLU A 20 -8.68 0.89 4.33
C GLU A 20 -7.41 1.63 4.79
N LEU A 21 -6.33 1.58 4.01
CA LEU A 21 -5.05 2.21 4.33
C LEU A 21 -5.05 3.70 3.98
N SER A 22 -4.37 4.49 4.79
CA SER A 22 -4.00 5.85 4.38
C SER A 22 -2.99 5.80 3.23
N LEU A 23 -2.91 6.88 2.44
CA LEU A 23 -1.98 6.95 1.30
C LEU A 23 -0.51 6.66 1.70
N PRO A 24 0.04 7.15 2.83
CA PRO A 24 1.38 6.77 3.27
C PRO A 24 1.52 5.28 3.61
N GLU A 25 0.52 4.68 4.25
CA GLU A 25 0.51 3.25 4.60
C GLU A 25 0.45 2.37 3.35
N LEU A 26 -0.40 2.72 2.38
CA LEU A 26 -0.47 2.03 1.10
C LEU A 26 0.87 2.08 0.37
N LEU A 27 1.52 3.25 0.32
CA LEU A 27 2.82 3.39 -0.34
C LEU A 27 3.94 2.64 0.39
N ASN A 28 3.84 2.45 1.71
CA ASN A 28 4.73 1.56 2.46
C ASN A 28 4.58 0.09 2.01
N GLU A 29 3.37 -0.36 1.71
CA GLU A 29 3.14 -1.73 1.19
C GLU A 29 3.55 -1.89 -0.28
N LEU A 30 3.24 -0.90 -1.12
CA LEU A 30 3.50 -0.97 -2.56
C LEU A 30 4.99 -0.79 -2.91
N ILE A 31 5.71 0.01 -2.14
CA ILE A 31 7.13 0.31 -2.38
C ILE A 31 7.92 -0.24 -1.20
N THR A 32 8.47 -1.44 -1.37
CA THR A 32 9.26 -2.12 -0.34
C THR A 32 10.63 -1.48 -0.13
N ASP A 33 11.20 -0.89 -1.18
CA ASP A 33 12.48 -0.18 -1.12
C ASP A 33 12.31 1.18 -0.44
N SER A 34 13.02 1.37 0.67
CA SER A 34 12.91 2.57 1.49
C SER A 34 13.37 3.84 0.77
N ASP A 35 14.43 3.77 -0.02
CA ASP A 35 14.99 4.93 -0.73
C ASP A 35 14.07 5.40 -1.86
N ALA A 36 13.54 4.45 -2.65
CA ALA A 36 12.56 4.72 -3.68
C ALA A 36 11.27 5.31 -3.09
N ARG A 37 10.81 4.78 -1.96
CA ARG A 37 9.62 5.27 -1.26
C ARG A 37 9.82 6.68 -0.71
N THR A 38 10.94 6.95 -0.06
CA THR A 38 11.28 8.29 0.43
C THR A 38 11.44 9.27 -0.73
N GLY A 39 12.03 8.85 -1.85
CA GLY A 39 12.11 9.64 -3.07
C GLY A 39 10.72 9.98 -3.62
N TYR A 40 9.83 8.99 -3.67
CA TYR A 40 8.45 9.16 -4.12
C TYR A 40 7.69 10.16 -3.25
N PHE A 41 7.73 10.02 -1.92
CA PHE A 41 7.08 10.95 -1.00
C PHE A 41 7.56 12.39 -1.17
N LYS A 42 8.87 12.58 -1.37
CA LYS A 42 9.45 13.91 -1.64
C LYS A 42 8.94 14.50 -2.96
N LEU A 43 8.90 13.70 -4.02
CA LEU A 43 8.46 14.15 -5.35
C LEU A 43 6.96 14.48 -5.38
N SER A 44 6.13 13.72 -4.66
CA SER A 44 4.69 13.91 -4.63
C SER A 44 4.22 14.90 -3.55
N GLY A 45 5.13 15.46 -2.75
CA GLY A 45 4.82 16.38 -1.66
C GLY A 45 4.02 15.76 -0.51
N ILE A 46 4.03 14.43 -0.41
CA ILE A 46 3.37 13.71 0.68
C ILE A 46 4.23 13.87 1.92
N LYS A 47 3.66 14.44 2.97
CA LYS A 47 4.32 14.51 4.28
C LYS A 47 4.40 13.09 4.83
N ILE A 48 5.62 12.65 5.11
CA ILE A 48 5.85 11.44 5.90
C ILE A 48 5.37 11.82 7.31
N SER A 49 4.14 11.46 7.65
CA SER A 49 3.73 11.45 9.04
C SER A 49 4.58 10.37 9.69
N GLU A 50 5.65 10.76 10.36
CA GLU A 50 6.32 9.88 11.30
C GLU A 50 5.22 9.52 12.30
N THR A 51 4.65 8.32 12.18
CA THR A 51 3.72 7.81 13.17
C THR A 51 4.54 7.74 14.45
N GLU A 52 4.39 8.75 15.30
CA GLU A 52 5.02 8.83 16.62
C GLU A 52 4.79 7.50 17.34
N THR A 53 5.91 6.96 17.82
CA THR A 53 6.07 5.75 18.64
C THR A 53 5.07 5.61 19.78
#